data_AF-A0A497XMK6-F1
#
_entry.id   AF-A0A497XMK6-F1
#
_cell.length_a   1.000
_cell.length_b   1.000
_cell.length_c   1.000
_cell.angle_alpha   90.00
_cell.angle_beta   90.00
_cell.angle_gamma   90.00
#
_symmetry.space_group_name_H-M   'P 1'
#
loop_
_entity.id
_entity.type
_entity.pdbx_description
1 polymer ?
#
loop_
_entity_poly.entity_id
_entity_poly.type
_entity_poly.pdbx_seq_one_letter_code
_entity_poly.pdbx_strand_id
1 'polypeptide(L)'
;MAQGTASDKSELFIKRAKQFNLAFIASITVLFVVCLALYRFFSMPVSAKLILYVYGIEIFTAVLGYTVAFIVRRKLFPVKTSEEYWSYTAVRRYFWSYVLICVPFAVAFVFFIFAGSFSALLLGFFLSLCGLIVFRPRKGDVI
;
A
#
# COMPACT_ATOMS: atom_id res chain seq x y z
N MET A 1 19.15 -31.39 -11.14
CA MET A 1 18.55 -30.22 -10.48
C MET A 1 19.52 -29.06 -10.61
N ALA A 2 19.28 -28.13 -11.54
CA ALA A 2 20.19 -27.01 -11.77
C ALA A 2 20.13 -26.05 -10.57
N GLN A 3 21.23 -25.96 -9.82
CA GLN A 3 21.42 -24.94 -8.80
C GLN A 3 21.54 -23.58 -9.51
N GLY A 4 20.42 -22.89 -9.68
CA GLY A 4 20.39 -21.51 -10.18
C GLY A 4 21.30 -20.62 -9.31
N THR A 5 22.07 -19.77 -9.98
CA THR A 5 23.05 -18.88 -9.32
C THR A 5 22.34 -17.91 -8.37
N ALA A 6 23.08 -17.30 -7.43
CA ALA A 6 22.50 -16.31 -6.50
C ALA A 6 21.83 -15.13 -7.24
N SER A 7 22.33 -14.80 -8.44
CA SER A 7 21.76 -13.78 -9.33
C SER A 7 20.38 -14.18 -9.87
N ASP A 8 20.17 -15.44 -10.27
CA ASP A 8 18.87 -15.92 -10.75
C ASP A 8 17.79 -15.86 -9.66
N LYS A 9 18.18 -16.11 -8.40
CA LYS A 9 17.27 -16.10 -7.24
C LYS A 9 16.80 -14.69 -6.90
N SER A 10 17.68 -13.69 -6.97
CA SER A 10 17.32 -12.29 -6.70
C SER A 10 16.41 -11.73 -7.80
N GLU A 11 16.67 -12.05 -9.07
CA GLU A 11 15.80 -11.63 -10.17
C GLU A 11 14.40 -12.25 -10.08
N LEU A 12 14.31 -13.55 -9.79
CA LEU A 12 13.03 -14.23 -9.57
C LEU A 12 12.27 -13.61 -8.39
N PHE A 13 12.97 -13.27 -7.32
CA PHE A 13 12.37 -12.60 -6.16
C PHE A 13 11.79 -11.23 -6.52
N ILE A 14 12.53 -10.39 -7.23
CA ILE A 14 12.03 -9.06 -7.65
C ILE A 14 10.80 -9.19 -8.55
N LYS A 15 10.76 -10.20 -9.44
CA LYS A 15 9.57 -10.49 -10.25
C LYS A 15 8.35 -10.81 -9.37
N ARG A 16 8.52 -11.66 -8.35
CA ARG A 16 7.46 -11.99 -7.38
C ARG A 16 7.05 -10.81 -6.52
N ALA A 17 8.00 -9.99 -6.08
CA ALA A 17 7.71 -8.78 -5.31
C ALA A 17 6.88 -7.78 -6.13
N LYS A 18 7.14 -7.65 -7.44
CA LYS A 18 6.33 -6.83 -8.36
C LYS A 18 4.91 -7.39 -8.51
N GLN A 19 4.75 -8.71 -8.62
CA GLN A 19 3.42 -9.34 -8.63
C GLN A 19 2.67 -9.09 -7.31
N PHE A 20 3.38 -9.13 -6.19
CA PHE A 20 2.80 -8.84 -4.87
C PHE A 20 2.35 -7.38 -4.74
N ASN A 21 3.14 -6.41 -5.22
CA ASN A 21 2.72 -5.01 -5.29
C ASN A 21 1.47 -4.84 -6.18
N LEU A 22 1.43 -5.52 -7.32
CA LEU A 22 0.26 -5.51 -8.21
C LEU A 22 -0.98 -6.12 -7.54
N ALA A 23 -0.82 -7.18 -6.74
CA ALA A 23 -1.90 -7.75 -5.95
C ALA A 23 -2.48 -6.74 -4.95
N PHE A 24 -1.64 -5.94 -4.28
CA PHE A 24 -2.12 -4.86 -3.40
C PHE A 24 -2.91 -3.80 -4.18
N ILE A 25 -2.40 -3.36 -5.34
CA ILE A 25 -3.09 -2.40 -6.20
C ILE A 25 -4.45 -2.95 -6.64
N ALA A 26 -4.49 -4.21 -7.08
CA ALA A 26 -5.72 -4.88 -7.46
C ALA A 26 -6.71 -4.95 -6.28
N SER A 27 -6.24 -5.33 -5.08
CA SER A 27 -7.08 -5.43 -3.88
C SER A 27 -7.74 -4.10 -3.53
N ILE A 28 -6.99 -3.00 -3.47
CA ILE A 28 -7.58 -1.68 -3.16
C ILE A 28 -8.54 -1.22 -4.27
N THR A 29 -8.25 -1.57 -5.52
CA THR A 29 -9.09 -1.20 -6.68
C THR A 29 -10.42 -1.96 -6.65
N VAL A 30 -10.38 -3.27 -6.39
CA VAL A 30 -11.59 -4.09 -6.24
C VAL A 30 -12.44 -3.57 -5.08
N LEU A 31 -11.84 -3.30 -3.92
CA LEU A 31 -12.55 -2.73 -2.77
C LEU A 31 -13.18 -1.37 -3.11
N PHE A 32 -12.46 -0.50 -3.82
CA PHE A 32 -13.00 0.79 -4.27
C PHE A 32 -14.21 0.61 -5.20
N VAL A 33 -14.15 -0.33 -6.16
CA VAL A 33 -15.26 -0.64 -7.07
C VAL A 33 -16.47 -1.21 -6.31
N VAL A 34 -16.24 -2.05 -5.29
CA VAL A 34 -17.32 -2.53 -4.41
C VAL A 34 -17.98 -1.38 -3.66
N CYS A 35 -17.19 -0.46 -3.10
CA CYS A 35 -17.74 0.74 -2.47
C CYS A 35 -18.55 1.61 -3.44
N LEU A 36 -18.08 1.78 -4.68
CA LEU A 36 -18.84 2.48 -5.72
C LEU A 36 -20.22 1.85 -5.96
N ALA A 37 -20.28 0.52 -6.06
CA ALA A 37 -21.55 -0.20 -6.21
C ALA A 37 -22.47 -0.01 -4.99
N LEU A 38 -21.88 0.07 -3.79
CA LEU A 38 -22.61 0.24 -2.54
C LEU A 38 -23.02 1.69 -2.24
N TYR A 39 -22.43 2.68 -2.91
CA TYR A 39 -22.63 4.12 -2.61
C TYR A 39 -24.10 4.53 -2.56
N ARG A 40 -24.95 3.96 -3.43
CA ARG A 40 -26.38 4.27 -3.46
C ARG A 40 -27.09 3.93 -2.14
N PHE A 41 -26.58 2.97 -1.37
CA PHE A 41 -27.16 2.54 -0.10
C PHE A 41 -26.65 3.34 1.11
N PHE A 42 -25.50 4.00 0.97
CA PHE A 42 -24.86 4.78 2.03
C PHE A 42 -24.80 6.24 1.57
N SER A 43 -25.85 7.01 1.84
CA SER A 43 -25.86 8.45 1.61
C SER A 43 -26.50 9.14 2.82
N MET A 44 -25.67 9.47 3.80
CA MET A 44 -26.09 10.29 4.92
C MET A 44 -25.67 11.75 4.66
N PRO A 45 -26.49 12.73 5.06
CA PRO A 45 -26.09 14.12 5.01
C PRO A 45 -24.98 14.36 6.03
N VAL A 46 -23.79 14.70 5.53
CA VAL A 46 -22.59 14.89 6.37
C VAL A 46 -22.15 16.34 6.27
N SER A 47 -21.81 16.94 7.41
CA SER A 47 -21.32 18.32 7.42
C SER A 47 -19.98 18.44 6.68
N ALA A 48 -19.82 19.52 5.91
CA ALA A 48 -18.57 19.79 5.19
C ALA A 48 -17.34 19.84 6.12
N LYS A 49 -17.52 20.30 7.37
CA LYS A 49 -16.46 20.31 8.39
C LYS A 49 -15.95 18.92 8.71
N LEU A 50 -16.84 17.93 8.85
CA LEU A 50 -16.44 16.55 9.13
C LEU A 50 -15.66 15.95 7.96
N ILE A 51 -16.11 16.20 6.72
CA ILE A 51 -15.41 15.76 5.51
C ILE A 51 -13.99 16.35 5.46
N LEU A 52 -13.83 17.64 5.79
CA LEU A 52 -12.53 18.30 5.84
C LEU A 52 -11.59 17.67 6.89
N TYR A 53 -12.11 17.31 8.08
CA TYR A 53 -11.30 16.62 9.08
C TYR A 53 -10.84 15.25 8.59
N VAL A 54 -11.70 14.51 7.89
CA VAL A 54 -11.34 13.22 7.30
C VAL A 54 -10.26 13.39 6.25
N TYR A 55 -10.35 14.38 5.36
CA TYR A 55 -9.28 14.69 4.41
C TYR A 55 -7.95 15.00 5.12
N GLY A 56 -8.01 15.77 6.20
CA GLY A 56 -6.83 16.06 7.03
C GLY A 56 -6.19 14.80 7.58
N ILE A 57 -7.00 13.85 8.09
CA ILE A 57 -6.53 12.56 8.61
C ILE A 57 -5.94 11.70 7.48
N GLU A 58 -6.60 11.62 6.33
CA GLU A 58 -6.11 10.86 5.17
C GLU A 58 -4.74 11.38 4.68
N ILE A 59 -4.61 12.71 4.55
CA ILE A 59 -3.34 13.33 4.15
C ILE A 59 -2.27 13.11 5.21
N PHE A 60 -2.60 13.32 6.49
CA PHE A 60 -1.66 13.11 7.60
C PHE A 60 -1.16 11.67 7.66
N THR A 61 -2.07 10.70 7.56
CA THR A 61 -1.72 9.27 7.56
C THR A 61 -0.95 8.87 6.30
N ALA A 62 -1.20 9.49 5.15
CA ALA A 62 -0.40 9.27 3.95
C ALA A 62 1.04 9.76 4.13
N VAL A 63 1.22 10.99 4.62
CA VAL A 63 2.55 11.58 4.86
C VAL A 63 3.33 10.74 5.88
N LEU A 64 2.70 10.39 7.01
CA LEU A 64 3.31 9.59 8.05
C LEU A 64 3.63 8.17 7.54
N GLY A 65 2.67 7.51 6.89
CA GLY A 65 2.83 6.18 6.32
C GLY A 65 3.96 6.12 5.28
N TYR A 66 4.06 7.12 4.41
CA TYR A 66 5.11 7.17 3.38
C TYR A 66 6.48 7.44 3.99
N THR A 67 6.54 8.33 4.99
CA THR A 67 7.78 8.62 5.70
C THR A 67 8.29 7.37 6.40
N VAL A 68 7.42 6.66 7.13
CA VAL A 68 7.79 5.40 7.81
C VAL A 68 8.19 4.34 6.78
N ALA A 69 7.41 4.15 5.72
CA ALA A 69 7.73 3.19 4.66
C ALA A 69 9.09 3.51 4.00
N PHE A 70 9.38 4.79 3.75
CA PHE A 70 10.66 5.24 3.21
C PHE A 70 11.82 4.95 4.15
N ILE A 71 11.68 5.25 5.44
CA ILE A 71 12.72 4.99 6.45
C ILE A 71 12.98 3.49 6.57
N VAL A 72 11.93 2.67 6.68
CA VAL A 72 12.02 1.21 6.72
C VAL A 72 12.72 0.68 5.48
N ARG A 73 12.40 1.24 4.30
CA ARG A 73 13.03 0.86 3.03
C ARG A 73 14.43 1.35 2.79
N ARG A 74 14.90 2.39 3.48
CA ARG A 74 16.24 2.93 3.25
C ARG A 74 17.24 2.46 4.30
N LYS A 75 16.84 2.43 5.57
CA LYS A 75 17.77 2.12 6.69
C LYS A 75 17.93 0.63 6.96
N LEU A 76 16.94 -0.19 6.61
CA LEU A 76 16.96 -1.61 6.97
C LEU A 76 17.32 -2.51 5.79
N PHE A 77 17.47 -1.99 4.57
CA PHE A 77 17.15 -2.71 3.34
C PHE A 77 18.24 -3.32 2.46
N PRO A 78 19.55 -3.27 2.72
CA PRO A 78 20.40 -4.24 2.04
C PRO A 78 20.16 -5.60 2.72
N VAL A 79 19.08 -6.28 2.31
CA VAL A 79 18.89 -7.69 2.62
C VAL A 79 19.93 -8.42 1.79
N LYS A 80 20.94 -8.94 2.47
CA LYS A 80 22.01 -9.68 1.81
C LYS A 80 21.46 -11.05 1.42
N THR A 81 21.60 -11.40 0.15
CA THR A 81 21.24 -12.74 -0.35
C THR A 81 22.01 -13.88 0.33
N SER A 82 23.10 -13.55 1.03
CA SER A 82 23.89 -14.47 1.87
C SER A 82 23.24 -14.85 3.20
N GLU A 83 22.22 -14.12 3.66
CA GLU A 83 21.56 -14.39 4.94
C GLU A 83 20.55 -15.54 4.85
N GLU A 84 20.45 -16.34 5.92
CA GLU A 84 19.40 -17.34 6.04
C GLU A 84 18.03 -16.65 6.13
N TYR A 85 17.03 -17.15 5.39
CA TYR A 85 15.68 -16.55 5.30
C TYR A 85 15.58 -15.13 4.73
N TRP A 86 16.59 -14.66 3.97
CA TRP A 86 16.60 -13.33 3.35
C TRP A 86 15.29 -12.98 2.61
N SER A 87 14.72 -13.94 1.88
CA SER A 87 13.49 -13.76 1.11
C SER A 87 12.26 -13.52 2.00
N TYR A 88 12.15 -14.19 3.15
CA TYR A 88 11.06 -13.98 4.12
C TYR A 88 11.14 -12.58 4.73
N THR A 89 12.34 -12.18 5.15
CA THR A 89 12.59 -10.84 5.72
C THR A 89 12.24 -9.74 4.72
N ALA A 90 12.63 -9.89 3.46
CA ALA A 90 12.31 -8.94 2.40
C ALA A 90 10.79 -8.84 2.15
N VAL A 91 10.08 -9.98 2.03
CA VAL A 91 8.61 -9.99 1.84
C VAL A 91 7.89 -9.32 3.00
N ARG A 92 8.25 -9.65 4.24
CA ARG A 92 7.63 -9.06 5.44
C ARG A 92 7.73 -7.53 5.41
N ARG A 93 8.87 -6.98 4.99
CA ARG A 93 9.08 -5.52 4.90
C ARG A 93 8.25 -4.88 3.79
N TYR A 94 8.17 -5.52 2.61
CA TYR A 94 7.28 -5.04 1.55
C TYR A 94 5.82 -5.06 2.00
N PHE A 95 5.38 -6.15 2.65
CA PHE A 95 4.03 -6.26 3.18
C PHE A 95 3.70 -5.12 4.14
N TRP A 96 4.49 -4.90 5.20
CA TRP A 96 4.23 -3.83 6.15
C TRP A 96 4.28 -2.44 5.52
N SER A 97 5.18 -2.22 4.55
CA SER A 97 5.22 -0.97 3.80
C SER A 97 3.92 -0.74 3.02
N TYR A 98 3.42 -1.76 2.33
CA TYR A 98 2.17 -1.65 1.56
C TYR A 98 0.95 -1.49 2.46
N VAL A 99 0.90 -2.19 3.60
CA VAL A 99 -0.16 -2.01 4.61
C VAL A 99 -0.19 -0.57 5.09
N LEU A 100 0.95 0.01 5.48
CA LEU A 100 1.03 1.40 5.92
C LEU A 100 0.61 2.40 4.84
N ILE A 101 1.03 2.14 3.59
CA ILE A 101 0.65 2.96 2.43
C ILE A 101 -0.87 2.91 2.16
N CYS A 102 -1.55 1.82 2.51
CA CYS A 102 -3.00 1.68 2.31
C CYS A 102 -3.85 2.23 3.46
N VAL A 103 -3.23 2.72 4.55
CA VAL A 103 -3.97 3.31 5.69
C VAL A 103 -4.88 4.46 5.29
N PRO A 104 -4.50 5.42 4.40
CA PRO A 104 -5.39 6.49 3.96
C PRO A 104 -6.69 5.94 3.35
N PHE A 105 -6.59 4.90 2.51
CA PHE A 105 -7.77 4.25 1.94
C PHE A 105 -8.58 3.50 3.00
N ALA A 106 -7.95 2.88 3.99
CA ALA A 106 -8.66 2.23 5.08
C ALA A 106 -9.47 3.23 5.94
N VAL A 107 -8.90 4.40 6.24
CA VAL A 107 -9.62 5.50 6.92
C VAL A 107 -10.83 5.93 6.09
N ALA A 108 -10.63 6.18 4.80
CA ALA A 108 -11.67 6.59 3.89
C ALA A 108 -12.78 5.53 3.74
N PHE A 109 -12.40 4.25 3.71
CA PHE A 109 -13.31 3.10 3.64
C PHE A 109 -14.19 3.00 4.89
N VAL A 110 -13.60 3.12 6.08
CA VAL A 110 -14.35 3.12 7.34
C VAL A 110 -15.33 4.29 7.35
N PHE A 111 -14.88 5.49 6.99
CA PHE A 111 -15.75 6.65 6.91
C PHE A 111 -16.88 6.48 5.88
N PHE A 112 -16.59 5.88 4.72
CA PHE A 112 -17.57 5.57 3.70
C PHE A 112 -18.68 4.64 4.21
N ILE A 113 -18.36 3.61 4.99
CA ILE A 113 -19.38 2.71 5.59
C ILE A 113 -20.37 3.49 6.46
N PHE A 114 -19.92 4.49 7.22
CA PHE A 114 -20.79 5.25 8.12
C PHE A 114 -21.49 6.42 7.43
N ALA A 115 -20.79 7.13 6.57
CA ALA A 115 -21.18 8.46 6.10
C ALA A 115 -21.43 8.50 4.59
N GLY A 116 -20.98 7.48 3.85
CA GLY A 116 -21.15 7.43 2.41
C GLY A 116 -20.38 8.49 1.64
N SER A 117 -19.36 9.13 2.21
CA SER A 117 -18.68 10.22 1.50
C SER A 117 -17.81 9.69 0.36
N PHE A 118 -18.30 9.83 -0.86
CA PHE A 118 -17.57 9.41 -2.06
C PHE A 118 -16.26 10.20 -2.26
N SER A 119 -16.27 11.49 -1.95
CA SER A 119 -15.10 12.35 -2.13
C SER A 119 -13.94 11.98 -1.19
N ALA A 120 -14.23 11.59 0.05
CA ALA A 120 -13.24 11.05 0.99
C ALA A 120 -12.70 9.70 0.50
N LEU A 121 -13.60 8.79 0.11
CA LEU A 121 -13.21 7.50 -0.47
C LEU A 121 -12.25 7.66 -1.66
N LEU A 122 -12.54 8.62 -2.55
CA LEU A 122 -11.72 8.91 -3.72
C LEU A 122 -10.33 9.43 -3.34
N LEU A 123 -10.24 10.36 -2.39
CA LEU A 123 -8.97 10.91 -1.92
C LEU A 123 -8.10 9.81 -1.28
N GLY A 124 -8.63 9.04 -0.33
CA GLY A 124 -7.90 7.97 0.33
C GLY A 124 -7.42 6.88 -0.64
N PHE A 125 -8.23 6.57 -1.66
CA PHE A 125 -7.87 5.65 -2.74
C PHE A 125 -6.68 6.19 -3.56
N PHE A 126 -6.77 7.45 -4.04
CA PHE A 126 -5.71 8.05 -4.84
C PHE A 126 -4.40 8.19 -4.09
N LEU A 127 -4.46 8.62 -2.82
CA LEU A 127 -3.29 8.66 -1.96
C LEU A 127 -2.65 7.26 -1.95
N SER A 128 -3.38 6.25 -1.48
CA SER A 128 -2.85 4.88 -1.35
C SER A 128 -2.31 4.32 -2.68
N LEU A 129 -2.99 4.56 -3.80
CA LEU A 129 -2.55 4.16 -5.13
C LEU A 129 -1.22 4.81 -5.52
N CYS A 130 -1.09 6.12 -5.34
CA CYS A 130 0.16 6.86 -5.57
C CYS A 130 1.30 6.28 -4.73
N GLY A 131 1.05 5.99 -3.45
CA GLY A 131 2.04 5.35 -2.59
C GLY A 131 2.47 3.98 -3.11
N LEU A 132 1.52 3.11 -3.50
CA LEU A 132 1.85 1.78 -4.01
C LEU A 132 2.67 1.84 -5.31
N ILE A 133 2.45 2.84 -6.15
CA ILE A 133 3.22 3.09 -7.38
C ILE A 133 4.63 3.60 -7.06
N VAL A 134 4.75 4.61 -6.19
CA VAL A 134 6.04 5.20 -5.80
C VAL A 134 6.94 4.17 -5.14
N PHE A 135 6.36 3.33 -4.29
CA PHE A 135 7.03 2.28 -3.54
C PHE A 135 7.03 0.93 -4.27
N ARG A 136 7.06 0.90 -5.60
CA ARG A 136 7.22 -0.35 -6.36
C ARG A 136 8.61 -0.98 -6.13
N PRO A 137 8.75 -2.33 -6.10
CA PRO A 137 10.04 -2.99 -5.91
C PRO A 137 11.04 -2.69 -7.03
N ARG A 138 12.30 -2.43 -6.67
CA ARG A 138 13.40 -2.10 -7.60
C ARG A 138 14.53 -3.13 -7.48
N LYS A 139 15.34 -3.27 -8.54
CA LYS A 139 16.45 -4.24 -8.58
C LYS A 139 17.51 -3.99 -7.49
N GLY A 140 17.67 -2.75 -7.03
CA GLY A 140 18.62 -2.39 -5.96
C GLY A 140 18.13 -2.64 -4.53
N ASP A 141 16.94 -3.22 -4.36
CA ASP A 141 16.36 -3.50 -3.04
C ASP A 141 16.92 -4.80 -2.41
N VAL A 142 17.66 -5.61 -3.17
CA VAL A 142 18.28 -6.87 -2.71
C VAL A 142 19.72 -6.88 -3.21
N ILE A 143 20.69 -7.13 -2.33
CA ILE A 143 22.13 -7.06 -2.61
C ILE A 143 22.78 -8.42 -2.38
#